data_AF-A0A1I8B4B7-F1
#
_entry.id   AF-A0A1I8B4B7-F1
#
_cell.length_a   1.000
_cell.length_b   1.000
_cell.length_c   1.000
_cell.angle_alpha   90.00
_cell.angle_beta   90.00
_cell.angle_gamma   90.00
#
_symmetry.space_group_name_H-M   'P 1'
#
loop_
_entity.id
_entity.type
_entity.pdbx_description
1 polymer ?
#
loop_
_entity_poly.entity_id
_entity_poly.type
_entity_poly.pdbx_seq_one_letter_code
_entity_poly.pdbx_strand_id
1 'polypeptide(L)'
;MKEVPILLVANKIDLRNAPGAHENVSSFVSKKEGENLAELLSTDFIETSALDGTNVETALLLLVGAMMKSEDDHLKQTALILQSSDKKKWRYKWIPNNIKLEIISVRY
;
A
#
# COMPACT_ATOMS: atom_id res chain seq x y z
N MET A 1 7.36 -4.40 -11.09
CA MET A 1 7.31 -2.91 -11.05
C MET A 1 6.91 -2.55 -9.63
N LYS A 2 7.63 -1.66 -8.94
CA LYS A 2 7.28 -1.28 -7.56
C LYS A 2 6.05 -0.37 -7.63
N GLU A 3 4.99 -0.72 -6.91
CA GLU A 3 3.77 0.09 -6.88
C GLU A 3 4.07 1.39 -6.13
N VAL A 4 3.90 2.52 -6.81
CA VAL A 4 4.18 3.85 -6.23
C VAL A 4 2.90 4.30 -5.53
N PRO A 5 2.93 4.60 -4.21
CA PRO A 5 1.76 5.13 -3.52
C PRO A 5 1.32 6.46 -4.13
N ILE A 6 0.02 6.57 -4.41
CA ILE A 6 -0.62 7.78 -4.90
C ILE A 6 -1.60 8.25 -3.82
N LEU A 7 -1.72 9.57 -3.64
CA LEU A 7 -2.73 10.22 -2.82
C LEU A 7 -3.42 11.29 -3.68
N LEU A 8 -4.74 11.21 -3.83
CA LEU A 8 -5.51 12.22 -4.55
C LEU A 8 -5.79 13.41 -3.63
N VAL A 9 -5.29 14.59 -4.03
CA VAL A 9 -5.43 15.82 -3.23
C VAL A 9 -6.30 16.84 -3.96
N ALA A 10 -7.48 17.13 -3.40
CA ALA A 10 -8.29 18.26 -3.83
C ALA A 10 -7.83 19.52 -3.10
N ASN A 11 -7.05 20.37 -3.76
CA ASN A 11 -6.56 21.62 -3.20
C ASN A 11 -7.53 22.79 -3.45
N LYS A 12 -7.31 23.90 -2.73
CA LYS A 12 -8.04 25.17 -2.84
C LYS A 12 -9.49 25.10 -2.35
N ILE A 13 -9.75 24.32 -1.30
CA ILE A 13 -11.11 24.23 -0.74
C ILE A 13 -11.59 25.55 -0.11
N ASP A 14 -10.67 26.45 0.22
CA ASP A 14 -10.97 27.83 0.63
C ASP A 14 -11.80 28.56 -0.43
N LEU A 15 -11.52 28.37 -1.72
CA LEU A 15 -12.28 29.00 -2.82
C LEU A 15 -13.70 28.45 -2.94
N ARG A 16 -13.89 27.16 -2.64
CA ARG A 16 -15.20 26.51 -2.67
C ARG A 16 -16.05 26.89 -1.46
N ASN A 17 -15.42 27.21 -0.34
CA ASN A 17 -16.07 27.65 0.89
C ASN A 17 -16.24 29.18 0.97
N ALA A 18 -15.75 29.93 -0.02
CA ALA A 18 -15.82 31.37 -0.04
C ALA A 18 -17.28 31.88 -0.18
N PRO A 19 -17.61 33.04 0.40
CA PRO A 19 -18.93 33.66 0.19
C PRO A 19 -19.17 33.91 -1.30
N GLY A 20 -20.31 33.47 -1.82
CA GLY A 20 -20.66 33.59 -3.25
C GLY A 20 -20.14 32.45 -4.14
N ALA A 21 -19.32 31.52 -3.64
CA ALA A 21 -18.83 30.39 -4.43
C ALA A 21 -19.95 29.46 -4.94
N HIS A 22 -21.04 29.35 -4.16
CA HIS A 22 -22.20 28.52 -4.53
C HIS A 22 -23.15 29.17 -5.54
N GLU A 23 -22.89 30.41 -5.97
CA GLU A 23 -23.70 31.07 -7.01
C GLU A 23 -23.51 30.41 -8.39
N ASN A 24 -22.38 29.73 -8.60
CA ASN A 24 -22.08 28.95 -9.80
C ASN A 24 -21.59 27.54 -9.45
N VAL A 25 -22.51 26.70 -8.93
CA VAL A 25 -22.26 25.33 -8.44
C VAL A 25 -21.49 24.44 -9.44
N SER A 26 -21.61 24.69 -10.76
CA SER A 26 -20.89 23.95 -11.80
C SER A 26 -19.38 24.21 -11.90
N SER A 27 -18.84 25.15 -11.11
CA SER A 27 -17.43 25.58 -11.21
C SER A 27 -16.48 24.79 -10.32
N PHE A 28 -16.98 23.91 -9.46
CA PHE A 28 -16.18 23.21 -8.45
C PHE A 28 -16.45 21.71 -8.45
N VAL A 29 -15.39 20.94 -8.19
CA VAL A 29 -15.53 19.52 -7.88
C VAL A 29 -16.02 19.40 -6.44
N SER A 30 -17.13 18.70 -6.26
CA SER A 30 -17.67 18.36 -4.95
C SER A 30 -16.78 17.34 -4.25
N LYS A 31 -16.84 17.30 -2.92
CA LYS A 31 -16.13 16.28 -2.13
C LYS A 31 -16.47 14.87 -2.59
N LYS A 32 -17.76 14.61 -2.88
CA LYS A 32 -18.24 13.29 -3.30
C LYS A 32 -17.68 12.86 -4.65
N GLU A 33 -17.55 13.77 -5.61
CA GLU A 33 -16.92 13.47 -6.90
C GLU A 33 -15.43 13.14 -6.73
N GLY A 34 -14.73 13.87 -5.86
CA GLY A 34 -13.35 13.56 -5.50
C GLY A 34 -13.18 12.18 -4.85
N GLU A 35 -14.05 11.84 -3.90
CA GLU A 35 -14.08 10.51 -3.26
C GLU A 35 -14.36 9.40 -4.27
N ASN A 36 -15.35 9.58 -5.14
CA ASN A 36 -15.68 8.58 -6.17
C ASN A 36 -14.51 8.36 -7.16
N LEU A 37 -13.78 9.42 -7.51
CA LEU A 37 -12.59 9.32 -8.36
C LEU A 37 -11.46 8.56 -7.64
N ALA A 38 -11.28 8.80 -6.35
CA ALA A 38 -10.27 8.09 -5.57
C ALA A 38 -10.59 6.60 -5.42
N GLU A 39 -11.85 6.25 -5.19
CA GLU A 39 -12.32 4.85 -5.20
C GLU A 39 -12.04 4.18 -6.55
N LEU A 40 -12.36 4.86 -7.67
CA LEU A 40 -12.09 4.35 -9.01
C LEU A 40 -10.60 4.10 -9.27
N LEU A 41 -9.74 4.97 -8.74
CA LEU A 41 -8.28 4.88 -8.86
C LEU A 41 -7.63 4.00 -7.78
N SER A 42 -8.41 3.44 -6.84
CA SER A 42 -7.90 2.68 -5.68
C SER A 42 -6.83 3.44 -4.89
N THR A 43 -7.04 4.73 -4.67
CA THR A 43 -6.15 5.65 -3.95
C THR A 43 -6.90 6.35 -2.82
N ASP A 44 -6.18 6.88 -1.85
CA ASP A 44 -6.77 7.70 -0.79
C ASP A 44 -7.11 9.11 -1.32
N PHE A 45 -8.05 9.78 -0.66
CA PHE A 45 -8.49 11.13 -0.98
C PHE A 45 -8.36 12.08 0.21
N ILE A 46 -7.88 13.30 -0.02
CA ILE A 46 -7.90 14.36 0.98
C ILE A 46 -8.13 15.73 0.36
N GLU A 47 -8.93 16.54 1.06
CA GLU A 47 -9.18 17.93 0.71
C GLU A 47 -8.24 18.85 1.48
N THR A 48 -7.63 19.82 0.81
CA THR A 48 -6.61 20.71 1.38
C THR A 48 -6.82 22.16 0.97
N SER A 49 -6.32 23.07 1.80
CA SER A 49 -6.14 24.48 1.47
C SER A 49 -4.72 24.88 1.83
N ALA A 50 -3.90 25.13 0.80
CA ALA A 50 -2.55 25.67 1.01
C ALA A 50 -2.57 27.12 1.54
N LEU A 51 -3.70 27.81 1.45
CA LEU A 51 -3.86 29.20 1.90
C LEU A 51 -3.91 29.29 3.43
N ASP A 52 -4.74 28.46 4.06
CA ASP A 52 -4.95 28.46 5.52
C ASP A 52 -4.25 27.29 6.23
N GLY A 53 -3.62 26.38 5.46
CA GLY A 53 -2.92 25.21 5.97
C GLY A 53 -3.80 24.00 6.22
N THR A 54 -5.11 24.05 5.91
CA THR A 54 -6.05 22.95 6.14
C THR A 54 -5.55 21.68 5.48
N ASN A 55 -5.34 20.64 6.31
CA ASN A 55 -4.97 19.28 5.91
C ASN A 55 -3.67 19.11 5.11
N VAL A 56 -2.85 20.16 4.96
CA VAL A 56 -1.59 20.07 4.20
C VAL A 56 -0.61 19.08 4.85
N GLU A 57 -0.42 19.20 6.17
CA GLU A 57 0.44 18.28 6.93
C GLU A 57 -0.14 16.87 6.97
N THR A 58 -1.46 16.75 7.17
CA THR A 58 -2.16 15.46 7.14
C THR A 58 -1.97 14.74 5.81
N ALA A 59 -2.06 15.45 4.68
CA ALA A 59 -1.85 14.88 3.35
C ALA A 59 -0.42 14.32 3.21
N LEU A 60 0.58 15.06 3.69
CA LEU A 60 1.97 14.61 3.67
C LEU A 60 2.17 13.37 4.55
N LEU A 61 1.62 13.36 5.77
CA LEU A 61 1.73 12.23 6.69
C LEU A 61 1.06 10.97 6.14
N LEU A 62 -0.10 11.09 5.48
CA LEU A 62 -0.77 9.98 4.81
C LEU A 62 0.10 9.38 3.71
N LEU A 63 0.67 10.21 2.85
CA LEU A 63 1.52 9.75 1.76
C LEU A 63 2.80 9.07 2.28
N VAL A 64 3.48 9.66 3.26
CA VAL A 64 4.67 9.08 3.90
C VAL A 64 4.32 7.74 4.55
N GLY A 65 3.20 7.67 5.27
CA GLY A 65 2.71 6.42 5.87
C GLY A 65 2.47 5.32 4.82
N ALA A 66 1.87 5.67 3.68
CA ALA A 66 1.67 4.74 2.57
C ALA A 66 2.98 4.26 1.95
N MET A 67 3.98 5.13 1.82
CA MET A 67 5.32 4.77 1.36
C MET A 67 6.03 3.80 2.30
N MET A 68 5.98 4.06 3.61
CA MET A 68 6.58 3.18 4.61
C MET A 68 5.91 1.80 4.62
N LYS A 69 4.58 1.76 4.55
CA LYS A 69 3.83 0.50 4.47
C LYS A 69 4.18 -0.32 3.23
N SER A 70 4.29 0.32 2.07
CA SER A 70 4.70 -0.33 0.81
C SER A 70 6.09 -0.97 0.93
N GLU A 71 7.03 -0.30 1.62
CA GLU A 71 8.35 -0.86 1.90
C GLU A 71 8.31 -2.06 2.84
N ASP A 72 7.58 -1.95 3.96
CA ASP A 72 7.42 -3.03 4.94
C ASP A 72 6.80 -4.29 4.33
N ASP A 73 5.77 -4.13 3.49
CA ASP A 73 5.08 -5.26 2.86
C ASP A 73 5.99 -5.98 1.85
N HIS A 74 6.84 -5.23 1.13
CA HIS A 74 7.85 -5.81 0.25
C HIS A 74 8.92 -6.60 1.03
N LEU A 75 9.37 -6.07 2.18
CA LEU A 75 10.32 -6.77 3.05
C LEU A 75 9.73 -8.07 3.63
N LYS A 76 8.46 -8.06 4.05
CA LYS A 76 7.77 -9.27 4.55
C LYS A 76 7.64 -10.34 3.47
N GLN A 77 7.27 -9.94 2.24
CA GLN A 77 7.15 -10.87 1.12
C GLN A 77 8.49 -11.56 0.80
N THR A 78 9.58 -10.80 0.73
CA THR A 78 10.92 -11.36 0.49
C THR A 78 11.36 -12.30 1.61
N ALA A 79 11.11 -11.96 2.87
CA ALA A 79 11.40 -12.83 4.01
C ALA A 79 10.61 -14.16 3.97
N LEU A 80 9.33 -14.13 3.61
CA LEU A 80 8.50 -15.34 3.46
C LEU A 80 9.03 -16.27 2.37
N ILE A 81 9.45 -15.71 1.23
CA ILE A 81 10.04 -16.48 0.12
C ILE A 81 11.31 -17.20 0.57
N LEU A 82 12.19 -16.51 1.29
CA LEU A 82 13.41 -17.10 1.85
C LEU A 82 13.08 -18.26 2.80
N GLN A 83 12.14 -18.08 3.73
CA GLN A 83 11.73 -19.13 4.67
C GLN A 83 11.09 -20.35 4.00
N SER A 84 10.39 -20.16 2.89
CA SER A 84 9.79 -21.26 2.12
C SER A 84 10.83 -22.13 1.41
N SER A 85 11.98 -21.54 1.05
CA SER A 85 13.05 -22.20 0.29
C SER A 85 13.92 -23.13 1.13
N ASP A 86 13.90 -22.98 2.46
CA ASP A 86 14.75 -23.73 3.40
C ASP A 86 14.14 -25.04 3.95
N LYS A 87 12.91 -25.40 3.57
CA LYS A 87 12.30 -26.67 4.00
C LYS A 87 12.82 -27.88 3.21
N LYS A 88 14.12 -28.18 3.29
CA LYS A 88 14.66 -29.50 2.92
C LYS A 88 14.17 -30.53 3.94
N LYS A 89 13.13 -31.28 3.57
CA LYS A 89 12.60 -32.39 4.38
C LYS A 89 13.50 -33.62 4.23
N TRP A 90 14.43 -33.80 5.16
CA TRP A 90 15.25 -35.01 5.25
C TRP A 90 14.34 -36.20 5.64
N ARG A 91 14.28 -37.24 4.80
CA ARG A 91 13.66 -38.52 5.14
C ARG A 91 14.77 -39.53 5.42
N TYR A 92 14.90 -39.96 6.66
CA TYR A 92 15.75 -41.10 7.01
C TYR A 92 14.97 -42.39 6.76
N LYS A 93 15.55 -43.33 6.02
CA LYS A 93 14.99 -44.67 5.82
C LYS A 93 15.89 -45.67 6.54
N TRP A 94 15.37 -46.33 7.56
CA TRP A 94 16.06 -47.41 8.25
C TRP A 94 16.00 -48.68 7.40
N ILE A 95 17.14 -49.31 7.13
CA ILE A 95 17.25 -50.57 6.40
C ILE A 95 17.79 -51.62 7.38
N PRO A 96 16.98 -52.61 7.79
CA PRO A 96 17.48 -53.69 8.63
C PRO A 96 18.55 -54.48 7.89
N ASN A 97 19.62 -54.86 8.61
CA ASN A 97 20.77 -55.69 8.20
C ASN A 97 21.94 -55.00 7.48
N ASN A 98 21.98 -53.67 7.40
CA ASN A 98 23.23 -52.94 7.12
C ASN A 98 23.24 -51.63 7.90
N ILE A 99 24.25 -51.43 8.75
CA ILE A 99 24.43 -50.23 9.59
C ILE A 99 24.87 -49.06 8.69
N LYS A 100 23.99 -48.56 7.83
CA LYS A 100 24.21 -47.32 7.09
C LYS A 100 22.92 -46.51 7.03
N LEU A 101 23.00 -45.28 7.53
CA LEU A 101 22.00 -44.24 7.32
C LEU A 101 22.32 -43.57 5.98
N GLU A 102 21.51 -43.80 4.95
CA GLU A 102 21.60 -43.00 3.73
C GLU A 102 20.64 -41.82 3.78
N ILE A 103 21.20 -40.64 3.56
CA ILE A 103 20.47 -39.38 3.48
C ILE A 103 19.90 -39.28 2.06
N ILE A 104 18.61 -39.52 1.88
CA ILE A 104 17.95 -39.40 0.57
C ILE A 104 17.31 -38.02 0.47
N SER A 105 17.85 -37.17 -0.41
CA SER A 105 17.22 -35.91 -0.81
C SER A 105 16.16 -36.21 -1.87
N VAL A 106 14.90 -35.99 -1.55
CA VAL A 106 13.80 -36.08 -2.53
C VAL A 106 13.55 -34.67 -3.06
N ARG A 107 13.83 -34.43 -4.33
CA ARG A 107 13.37 -33.24 -5.06
C ARG A 107 11.99 -33.56 -5.65
N TYR A 108 11.01 -32.69 -5.38
CA TYR A 108 9.74 -32.65 -6.12
C TYR A 108 9.87 -31.64 -7.26
#